data_AF-A0A4Y5QF90-F1
#
_entry.id   AF-A0A4Y5QF90-F1
#
_cell.length_a   1.000
_cell.length_b   1.000
_cell.length_c   1.000
_cell.angle_alpha   90.00
_cell.angle_beta   90.00
_cell.angle_gamma   90.00
#
_symmetry.space_group_name_H-M   'P 1'
#
loop_
_entity.id
_entity.type
_entity.pdbx_description
1 polymer ?
#
loop_
_entity_poly.entity_id
_entity_poly.type
_entity_poly.pdbx_seq_one_letter_code
_entity_poly.pdbx_strand_id
1 'polypeptide(L)' 'MAVQKKRTSISKKHIPKNIWKRKGSWAALKAFSLAKSLFTGNSKSFFFYATNKKAKSELIQLNLI' A
#
# COMPACT_ATOMS: atom_id res chain seq x y z
N MET A 1 20.74 -31.61 -19.31
CA MET A 1 20.27 -30.67 -18.26
C MET A 1 21.05 -30.90 -16.98
N ALA A 2 21.38 -29.83 -16.25
CA ALA A 2 21.98 -29.96 -14.93
C ALA A 2 20.92 -30.42 -13.90
N VAL A 3 21.25 -31.42 -13.09
CA VAL A 3 20.35 -32.00 -12.09
C VAL A 3 20.97 -31.82 -10.70
N GLN A 4 20.14 -31.52 -9.71
CA GLN A 4 20.60 -31.42 -8.32
C GLN A 4 21.06 -32.77 -7.81
N LYS A 5 22.34 -32.85 -7.40
CA LYS A 5 22.92 -34.08 -6.85
C LYS A 5 22.43 -34.40 -5.43
N LYS A 6 22.03 -33.38 -4.67
CA LYS A 6 21.53 -33.46 -3.30
C LYS A 6 20.43 -32.43 -3.08
N ARG A 7 19.52 -32.72 -2.14
CA ARG A 7 18.48 -31.75 -1.72
C ARG A 7 19.13 -30.56 -1.02
N THR A 8 18.52 -29.39 -1.18
CA THR A 8 18.90 -28.21 -0.39
C THR A 8 18.54 -28.41 1.07
N SER A 9 19.39 -27.88 1.96
CA SER A 9 19.05 -27.81 3.38
C SER A 9 17.84 -26.90 3.59
N ILE A 10 17.10 -27.14 4.68
CA ILE A 10 15.91 -26.37 5.02
C ILE A 10 16.26 -24.88 5.10
N SER A 11 17.36 -24.53 5.80
CA SER A 11 17.85 -23.14 5.89
C SER A 11 18.06 -22.50 4.51
N LYS A 12 18.78 -23.17 3.60
CA LYS A 12 19.04 -22.67 2.24
C LYS A 12 17.76 -22.54 1.40
N LYS A 13 16.77 -23.40 1.62
CA LYS A 13 15.44 -23.32 0.97
C LYS A 13 14.64 -22.08 1.40
N HIS A 14 14.81 -21.61 2.65
CA HIS A 14 14.06 -20.46 3.18
C HIS A 14 14.65 -19.09 2.80
N ILE A 15 15.96 -18.99 2.55
CA ILE A 15 16.63 -17.74 2.15
C ILE A 15 15.96 -17.05 0.94
N PRO A 16 15.73 -17.69 -0.22
CA PRO A 16 15.11 -17.02 -1.36
C PRO A 16 13.67 -16.57 -1.06
N LYS A 17 12.93 -17.31 -0.22
CA LYS A 17 11.58 -16.92 0.21
C LYS A 17 11.60 -15.67 1.10
N ASN A 18 12.58 -15.57 2.00
CA ASN A 18 12.73 -14.40 2.86
C ASN A 18 13.12 -13.16 2.07
N ILE A 19 13.98 -13.29 1.04
CA ILE A 19 14.31 -12.20 0.13
C ILE A 19 13.05 -11.68 -0.60
N TRP A 20 12.19 -12.59 -1.06
CA TRP A 20 10.90 -12.22 -1.66
C TRP A 20 9.99 -11.50 -0.67
N LYS A 21 9.83 -12.03 0.55
CA LYS A 21 8.98 -11.43 1.60
C LYS A 21 9.47 -10.05 2.04
N ARG A 22 10.78 -9.83 2.10
CA ARG A 22 11.39 -8.54 2.50
C ARG A 22 10.95 -7.38 1.62
N LYS A 23 10.68 -7.62 0.33
CA LYS A 23 10.18 -6.58 -0.60
C LYS A 23 8.84 -6.00 -0.14
N GLY A 24 7.94 -6.83 0.40
CA GLY A 24 6.65 -6.40 0.91
C GLY A 24 6.77 -5.48 2.14
N SER A 25 7.72 -5.77 3.03
CA SER A 25 7.98 -4.92 4.21
C SER A 25 8.42 -3.51 3.81
N TRP A 26 9.25 -3.37 2.78
CA TRP A 26 9.65 -2.06 2.26
C TRP A 26 8.48 -1.29 1.62
N ALA A 27 7.62 -1.98 0.89
CA ALA A 27 6.41 -1.37 0.32
C ALA A 27 5.46 -0.88 1.42
N ALA A 28 5.28 -1.68 2.49
CA ALA A 28 4.43 -1.31 3.63
C ALA A 28 4.93 -0.05 4.34
N LEU A 29 6.25 0.09 4.55
CA LEU A 29 6.83 1.29 5.17
C LEU A 29 6.56 2.55 4.34
N LYS A 30 6.76 2.47 3.01
CA LYS A 30 6.48 3.58 2.09
C LYS A 30 4.99 3.93 2.07
N ALA A 31 4.12 2.92 2.01
CA ALA A 31 2.67 3.10 2.02
C ALA A 31 2.19 3.73 3.34
N PHE A 32 2.73 3.33 4.49
CA PHE A 32 2.38 3.90 5.78
C PHE A 32 2.78 5.38 5.89
N SER A 33 4.01 5.71 5.49
CA SER A 33 4.49 7.10 5.44
C SER A 33 3.59 7.96 4.54
N LEU A 34 3.20 7.42 3.37
CA LEU A 34 2.32 8.11 2.43
C LEU A 34 0.92 8.33 3.04
N ALA A 35 0.34 7.30 3.66
CA ALA A 35 -0.97 7.39 4.30
C ALA A 35 -1.01 8.47 5.39
N LYS A 36 0.04 8.58 6.21
CA LYS A 36 0.15 9.64 7.23
C LYS A 36 0.22 11.04 6.62
N SER A 37 0.97 11.20 5.54
CA SER A 37 1.05 12.48 4.81
C SER A 37 -0.30 12.87 4.20
N LEU A 38 -1.07 11.89 3.70
CA LEU A 38 -2.39 12.14 3.13
C LEU A 38 -3.43 12.48 4.19
N PHE A 39 -3.36 11.81 5.35
CA PHE A 39 -4.31 12.00 6.44
C PHE A 39 -4.32 13.43 6.99
N THR A 40 -3.19 14.14 6.94
CA THR A 40 -3.10 15.53 7.44
C THR A 40 -3.68 16.56 6.48
N GLY A 41 -3.96 16.20 5.21
CA GLY A 41 -4.56 17.11 4.22
C GLY A 41 -3.67 18.29 3.78
N ASN A 42 -2.45 18.41 4.33
CA ASN A 42 -1.54 19.53 4.08
C ASN A 42 -0.69 19.36 2.81
N SER A 43 -0.66 18.15 2.24
CA SER A 43 0.13 17.84 1.05
C SER A 43 -0.52 18.39 -0.22
N LYS A 44 0.05 19.45 -0.80
CA LYS A 44 -0.44 20.07 -2.06
C LYS A 44 -0.01 19.32 -3.33
N SER A 45 1.01 18.47 -3.25
CA SER A 45 1.57 17.75 -4.40
C SER A 45 0.89 16.42 -4.72
N PHE A 46 0.13 15.85 -3.78
CA PHE A 46 -0.52 14.55 -3.96
C PHE A 46 -2.03 14.76 -4.05
N PHE A 47 -2.58 14.67 -5.27
CA PHE A 47 -4.00 14.89 -5.53
C PHE A 47 -4.76 13.56 -5.54
N PHE A 48 -5.74 13.41 -4.65
CA PHE A 48 -6.67 12.29 -4.65
C PHE A 48 -8.08 12.83 -4.94
N TYR A 49 -8.77 12.23 -5.92
CA TYR A 49 -10.20 12.48 -6.12
C TYR A 49 -10.97 11.85 -4.97
N ALA A 50 -11.03 12.54 -3.82
CA ALA A 50 -11.99 12.21 -2.80
C ALA A 50 -13.37 12.41 -3.45
N THR A 51 -14.07 11.32 -3.76
CA THR A 51 -15.47 11.42 -4.18
C THR A 51 -16.22 12.06 -3.03
N ASN A 52 -16.45 13.36 -3.14
CA ASN A 52 -17.21 14.16 -2.18
C ASN A 52 -18.66 13.69 -2.20
N LYS A 53 -18.96 12.53 -1.60
CA LYS A 53 -20.34 12.12 -1.30
C LYS A 53 -21.02 13.14 -0.38
N LYS A 54 -20.21 13.87 0.42
CA LYS A 54 -20.65 14.92 1.35
C LYS A 54 -21.15 16.20 0.66
N ALA A 55 -20.51 16.63 -0.42
CA ALA A 55 -20.91 17.84 -1.14
C ALA A 55 -22.28 17.72 -1.83
N LYS A 56 -22.68 16.52 -2.30
CA LYS A 56 -24.02 16.31 -2.88
C LYS A 56 -25.14 16.31 -1.83
N SER A 57 -24.92 15.73 -0.64
CA SER A 57 -25.94 15.69 0.41
C SER A 57 -26.23 17.06 1.02
N GLU A 58 -25.21 17.93 1.15
CA GLU A 58 -25.38 19.30 1.67
C GLU A 58 -26.13 20.21 0.67
N LEU A 59 -25.84 20.07 -0.62
CA LEU A 59 -26.58 20.79 -1.68
C LEU A 59 -28.06 20.35 -1.79
N ILE A 60 -28.37 19.07 -1.52
CA ILE A 60 -29.75 18.58 -1.49
C ILE A 60 -30.51 19.15 -0.28
N GLN A 61 -29.87 19.28 0.88
CA GLN A 61 -30.47 19.86 2.09
C GLN A 61 -30.78 21.36 1.92
N LEU A 62 -29.94 22.11 1.21
CA LEU A 62 -30.14 23.55 0.94
C LEU A 62 -31.23 23.84 -0.10
N ASN A 63 -31.53 22.89 -0.99
CA ASN A 63 -32.56 23.05 -2.02
C ASN A 63 -33.93 22.47 -1.63
N LEU A 64 -34.06 21.92 -0.42
CA LEU A 64 -35.31 21.35 0.11
C LEU A 64 -35.96 22.23 1.20
N ILE A 65 -35.39 23.41 1.47
CA ILE A 65 -35.99 24.52 2.22
C ILE A 65 -36.50 25.53 1.20
#